data_AF-A0A060H872-F1
#
_entry.id   AF-A0A060H872-F1
#
_cell.length_a   1.000
_cell.length_b   1.000
_cell.length_c   1.000
_cell.angle_alpha   90.00
_cell.angle_beta   90.00
_cell.angle_gamma   90.00
#
_symmetry.space_group_name_H-M   'P 1'
#
loop_
_entity.id
_entity.type
_entity.pdbx_description
1 polymer ?
#
loop_
_entity_poly.entity_id
_entity_poly.type
_entity_poly.pdbx_seq_one_letter_code
_entity_poly.pdbx_strand_id
1 'polypeptide(L)'
;MIATHPAFASNTSGGGLPSDEWFTRIRASVTGPFAFTVAIVGIVGAGAGLILGGDMNGFLRMLIFIALVLSFLVAAQNSLTAITGQGAEITAFSHDLSNLLQARLA
;
A
#
# COMPACT_ATOMS: atom_id res chain seq x y z
N MET A 1 -22.23 26.09 18.49
CA MET A 1 -21.05 25.27 18.83
C MET A 1 -20.84 24.31 17.66
N ILE A 2 -19.83 24.57 16.81
CA ILE A 2 -19.55 23.70 15.67
C ILE A 2 -18.96 22.40 16.26
N ALA A 3 -19.67 21.29 16.16
CA ALA A 3 -19.14 20.00 16.55
C ALA A 3 -18.30 19.48 15.38
N THR A 4 -16.99 19.71 15.43
CA THR A 4 -16.05 19.04 14.53
C THR A 4 -16.10 17.55 14.84
N HIS A 5 -16.74 16.77 13.96
CA HIS A 5 -16.81 15.32 14.10
C HIS A 5 -15.37 14.76 14.05
N PRO A 6 -15.02 13.79 14.94
CA PRO A 6 -13.68 13.22 15.02
C PRO A 6 -13.21 12.56 13.70
N ALA A 7 -14.14 12.31 12.77
CA ALA A 7 -13.88 11.78 11.44
C ALA A 7 -13.04 12.72 10.54
N PHE A 8 -13.06 14.04 10.75
CA PHE A 8 -12.31 14.97 9.88
C PHE A 8 -10.79 14.98 10.13
N ALA A 9 -10.32 14.37 11.21
CA ALA A 9 -8.89 14.23 11.52
C ALA A 9 -8.36 12.79 11.30
N SER A 10 -9.23 11.83 10.96
CA SER A 10 -8.90 10.40 10.92
C SER A 10 -8.26 9.93 9.61
N ASN A 11 -8.24 10.74 8.56
CA ASN A 11 -7.67 10.34 7.29
C ASN A 11 -6.17 10.64 7.28
N THR A 12 -5.36 9.60 7.40
CA THR A 12 -3.91 9.67 7.16
C THR A 12 -3.57 9.92 5.69
N SER A 13 -4.59 9.98 4.82
CA SER A 13 -4.54 10.55 3.48
C SER A 13 -4.84 12.05 3.61
N GLY A 14 -3.87 12.90 3.31
CA GLY A 14 -3.94 14.36 3.42
C GLY A 14 -5.32 14.95 3.11
N GLY A 15 -5.72 15.89 3.98
CA GLY A 15 -7.06 16.44 4.01
C GLY A 15 -7.39 17.23 2.75
N GLY A 16 -8.37 16.73 1.99
CA GLY A 16 -9.38 17.49 1.22
C GLY A 16 -8.92 18.47 0.14
N LEU A 17 -7.62 18.64 -0.08
CA LEU A 17 -7.08 19.57 -1.07
C LEU A 17 -6.85 18.86 -2.42
N PRO A 18 -7.18 19.49 -3.56
CA PRO A 18 -6.98 18.89 -4.88
C PRO A 18 -5.54 18.45 -5.17
N SER A 19 -4.54 19.02 -4.49
CA SER A 19 -3.13 18.61 -4.58
C SER A 19 -2.87 17.22 -4.01
N ASP A 20 -3.55 16.82 -2.94
CA ASP A 20 -3.36 15.51 -2.29
C ASP A 20 -3.91 14.36 -3.14
N GLU A 21 -4.88 14.68 -4.00
CA GLU A 21 -5.47 13.77 -4.99
C GLU A 21 -4.42 13.35 -6.03
N TRP A 22 -3.64 14.31 -6.53
CA TRP A 22 -2.53 14.06 -7.46
C TRP A 22 -1.47 13.12 -6.86
N PHE A 23 -1.04 13.38 -5.62
CA PHE A 23 -0.04 12.53 -4.96
C PHE A 23 -0.59 11.13 -4.68
N THR A 24 -1.87 11.03 -4.33
CA THR A 24 -2.55 9.76 -4.11
C THR A 24 -2.65 8.95 -5.41
N ARG A 25 -2.97 9.59 -6.54
CA ARG A 25 -2.98 8.94 -7.87
C ARG A 25 -1.62 8.42 -8.29
N ILE A 26 -0.55 9.20 -8.06
CA ILE A 26 0.82 8.78 -8.34
C ILE A 26 1.17 7.54 -7.52
N ARG A 27 0.91 7.59 -6.20
CA ARG A 27 1.15 6.45 -5.30
C ARG A 27 0.39 5.21 -5.77
N ALA A 28 -0.92 5.35 -6.02
CA ALA A 28 -1.79 4.26 -6.45
C ALA A 28 -1.34 3.65 -7.79
N SER A 29 -0.85 4.47 -8.72
CA SER A 29 -0.32 4.00 -9.99
C SER A 29 0.97 3.21 -9.82
N VAL A 30 1.92 3.72 -9.02
CA VAL A 30 3.23 3.10 -8.78
C VAL A 30 3.12 1.81 -7.99
N THR A 31 2.23 1.75 -6.99
CA THR A 31 2.00 0.51 -6.21
C THR A 31 0.99 -0.45 -6.87
N GLY A 32 0.34 -0.02 -7.95
CA GLY A 32 -0.72 -0.76 -8.65
C GLY A 32 -0.27 -1.29 -10.02
N PRO A 33 -1.03 -1.03 -11.11
CA PRO A 33 -0.80 -1.65 -12.42
C PRO A 33 0.61 -1.44 -13.01
N PHE A 34 1.28 -0.34 -12.69
CA PHE A 34 2.62 -0.06 -13.20
C PHE A 34 3.67 -1.05 -12.69
N ALA A 35 3.63 -1.40 -11.40
CA ALA A 35 4.56 -2.37 -10.82
C ALA A 35 4.45 -3.75 -11.49
N PHE A 36 3.23 -4.17 -11.86
CA PHE A 36 2.99 -5.42 -12.55
C PHE A 36 3.63 -5.45 -13.94
N THR A 37 3.49 -4.38 -14.72
CA THR A 37 4.10 -4.26 -16.04
C THR A 37 5.63 -4.31 -15.96
N VAL A 38 6.23 -3.60 -14.99
CA VAL A 38 7.69 -3.61 -14.79
C VAL A 38 8.19 -5.00 -14.38
N ALA A 39 7.44 -5.72 -13.54
CA ALA A 39 7.78 -7.08 -13.13
C ALA A 39 7.83 -8.04 -14.32
N ILE A 40 6.85 -7.97 -15.23
CA ILE A 40 6.82 -8.80 -16.44
C ILE A 40 8.05 -8.52 -17.32
N VAL A 41 8.38 -7.25 -17.57
CA VAL A 41 9.54 -6.87 -18.37
C VAL A 41 10.84 -7.38 -17.73
N GLY A 42 10.97 -7.28 -16.40
CA GLY A 42 12.11 -7.81 -15.67
C GLY A 42 12.28 -9.32 -15.81
N ILE A 43 11.19 -10.08 -15.68
CA ILE A 43 11.20 -11.55 -15.83
C ILE A 43 11.53 -11.96 -17.26
N VAL A 44 10.91 -11.31 -18.26
CA VAL A 44 11.18 -11.61 -19.68
C VAL A 44 12.62 -11.27 -20.04
N GLY A 45 13.16 -10.15 -19.55
CA GLY A 45 14.57 -9.78 -19.75
C GLY A 45 15.54 -10.80 -19.11
N ALA A 46 15.28 -11.22 -17.88
CA ALA A 46 16.08 -12.22 -17.19
C ALA A 46 16.03 -13.59 -17.90
N GLY A 47 14.83 -14.01 -18.32
CA GLY A 47 14.63 -15.28 -19.03
C GLY A 47 15.23 -15.29 -20.43
N ALA A 48 15.09 -14.21 -21.19
CA ALA A 48 15.72 -14.07 -22.50
C ALA A 48 17.25 -14.11 -22.40
N GLY A 49 17.83 -13.47 -21.37
CA GLY A 49 19.26 -13.54 -21.09
C GLY A 49 19.76 -14.97 -20.83
N LEU A 50 18.97 -15.79 -20.14
CA LEU A 50 19.33 -17.20 -19.88
C LEU A 50 19.26 -18.10 -21.12
N ILE A 51 18.18 -17.98 -21.90
CA ILE A 51 17.96 -18.87 -23.06
C ILE A 51 19.07 -18.68 -24.11
N LEU A 52 19.63 -17.47 -24.21
CA LEU A 52 20.73 -17.16 -25.12
C LEU A 52 22.12 -17.56 -24.58
N GLY A 53 22.20 -18.25 -23.43
CA GLY A 53 23.46 -18.68 -22.83
C GLY A 53 24.18 -17.61 -22.00
N GLY A 54 23.43 -16.63 -21.46
CA GLY A 54 23.97 -15.58 -20.61
C GLY A 54 24.52 -16.09 -19.27
N ASP A 55 25.41 -15.29 -18.67
CA ASP A 55 26.11 -15.61 -17.42
C ASP A 55 25.12 -15.99 -16.30
N MET A 56 25.27 -17.22 -15.79
CA MET A 56 24.40 -17.78 -14.75
C MET A 56 24.48 -16.98 -13.44
N ASN A 57 25.64 -16.40 -13.15
CA ASN A 57 25.82 -15.48 -12.04
C ASN A 57 25.13 -14.13 -12.32
N GLY A 58 25.14 -13.68 -13.57
CA GLY A 58 24.37 -12.52 -14.03
C GLY A 58 22.86 -12.71 -13.85
N PHE A 59 22.32 -13.87 -14.23
CA PHE A 59 20.91 -14.21 -14.02
C PHE A 59 20.55 -14.30 -12.54
N LEU A 60 21.36 -15.02 -11.74
CA LEU A 60 21.10 -15.18 -10.32
C LEU A 60 21.10 -13.83 -9.59
N ARG A 61 22.06 -12.96 -9.92
CA ARG A 61 22.13 -11.58 -9.40
C ARG A 61 20.87 -10.80 -9.76
N MET A 62 20.37 -10.93 -10.99
CA MET A 62 19.12 -10.31 -11.42
C MET A 62 17.90 -10.83 -10.65
N LEU A 63 17.80 -12.15 -10.44
CA LEU A 63 16.74 -12.75 -9.64
C LEU A 63 16.74 -12.27 -8.19
N ILE A 64 17.92 -12.21 -7.56
CA ILE A 64 18.06 -11.71 -6.19
C ILE A 64 17.61 -10.25 -6.12
N PHE A 65 17.99 -9.41 -7.10
CA PHE A 65 17.54 -8.02 -7.16
C PHE A 65 16.02 -7.90 -7.27
N ILE A 66 15.38 -8.69 -8.14
CA ILE A 66 13.92 -8.68 -8.29
C ILE A 66 13.24 -9.11 -6.99
N ALA A 67 13.73 -10.17 -6.34
CA ALA A 67 13.20 -10.64 -5.06
C ALA A 67 13.35 -9.58 -3.95
N LEU A 68 14.50 -8.91 -3.86
CA LEU A 68 14.74 -7.83 -2.91
C LEU A 68 13.78 -6.65 -3.12
N VAL A 69 13.57 -6.22 -4.36
CA VAL A 69 12.66 -5.12 -4.69
C VAL A 69 11.21 -5.47 -4.32
N LEU A 70 10.75 -6.68 -4.67
CA LEU A 70 9.40 -7.13 -4.34
C LEU A 70 9.20 -7.27 -2.83
N SER A 71 10.18 -7.85 -2.12
CA SER A 71 10.17 -7.97 -0.66
C SER A 71 10.07 -6.58 0.01
N PHE A 72 10.87 -5.62 -0.47
CA PHE A 72 10.84 -4.25 0.03
C PHE A 72 9.50 -3.56 -0.24
N LEU A 73 8.90 -3.74 -1.43
CA LEU A 73 7.61 -3.18 -1.77
C LEU A 73 6.49 -3.70 -0.85
N VAL A 74 6.49 -5.01 -0.59
CA VAL A 74 5.53 -5.66 0.33
C VAL A 74 5.74 -5.18 1.77
N ALA A 75 7.00 -5.15 2.24
CA ALA A 75 7.34 -4.66 3.57
C ALA A 75 6.95 -3.20 3.77
N ALA A 76 7.16 -2.35 2.76
CA ALA A 76 6.77 -0.95 2.81
C ALA A 76 5.25 -0.77 2.91
N GLN A 77 4.46 -1.52 2.14
CA GLN A 77 3.00 -1.48 2.25
C GLN A 77 2.49 -1.95 3.62
N ASN A 78 3.05 -3.05 4.12
CA ASN A 78 2.70 -3.57 5.44
C ASN A 78 3.12 -2.61 6.57
N SER A 79 4.30 -1.99 6.48
CA SER A 79 4.78 -1.04 7.48
C SER A 79 3.96 0.24 7.47
N LEU A 80 3.62 0.77 6.30
CA LEU A 80 2.74 1.94 6.19
C LEU A 80 1.37 1.63 6.80
N THR A 81 0.77 0.48 6.48
CA THR A 81 -0.53 0.07 7.04
C THR A 81 -0.46 -0.13 8.56
N ALA A 82 0.63 -0.70 9.08
CA ALA A 82 0.82 -0.87 10.52
C ALA A 82 0.93 0.46 11.27
N ILE A 83 1.58 1.46 10.66
CA ILE A 83 1.80 2.78 11.27
C ILE A 83 0.58 3.70 11.09
N THR A 84 -0.10 3.64 9.94
CA THR A 84 -1.22 4.55 9.62
C THR A 84 -2.60 3.94 9.86
N GLY A 85 -2.73 2.61 9.91
CA GLY A 85 -4.00 1.89 10.08
C GLY A 85 -4.45 1.71 11.54
N GLN A 86 -3.59 1.99 12.51
CA GLN A 86 -3.88 1.91 13.96
C GLN A 86 -4.32 3.26 14.57
N GLY A 87 -4.53 4.31 13.75
CA GLY A 87 -4.82 5.66 14.26
C GLY A 87 -6.22 5.87 14.84
N ALA A 88 -7.14 4.91 14.73
CA ALA A 88 -8.55 5.09 15.11
C ALA A 88 -9.15 3.89 15.87
N GLU A 89 -8.35 3.09 16.58
CA GLU A 89 -8.86 1.98 17.40
C GLU A 89 -9.89 2.46 18.46
N ILE A 90 -9.71 3.68 18.98
CA ILE A 90 -10.61 4.30 19.96
C ILE A 90 -11.97 4.68 19.32
N THR A 91 -11.99 5.02 18.03
CA THR A 91 -13.24 5.32 17.30
C THR A 91 -13.96 4.03 16.89
N ALA A 92 -13.24 2.97 16.51
CA ALA A 92 -13.84 1.68 16.18
C ALA A 92 -14.55 1.06 17.39
N PHE A 93 -13.89 1.04 18.56
CA PHE A 93 -14.48 0.53 19.79
C PHE A 93 -15.70 1.35 20.25
N SER A 94 -15.64 2.68 20.15
CA SER A 94 -16.78 3.53 20.53
C SER A 94 -17.97 3.40 19.56
N HIS A 95 -17.72 3.18 18.27
CA HIS A 95 -18.75 2.90 17.28
C HIS A 95 -19.43 1.54 17.51
N ASP A 96 -18.67 0.48 17.78
CA ASP A 96 -19.24 -0.84 18.11
C ASP A 96 -20.06 -0.80 19.40
N LEU A 97 -19.56 -0.12 20.44
CA LEU A 97 -20.32 0.07 21.67
C LEU A 97 -21.63 0.82 21.42
N SER A 98 -21.60 1.87 20.60
CA SER A 98 -22.80 2.63 20.25
C SER A 98 -23.83 1.80 19.47
N ASN A 99 -23.40 0.93 18.56
CA ASN A 99 -24.26 0.01 17.83
C ASN A 99 -24.87 -1.05 18.75
N LEU A 100 -24.09 -1.60 19.69
CA LEU A 100 -24.60 -2.56 20.67
C LEU A 100 -25.61 -1.93 21.62
N LEU A 101 -25.41 -0.67 22.04
CA LEU A 101 -26.38 0.04 22.85
C LEU A 101 -27.67 0.34 22.07
N GLN A 102 -27.56 0.72 20.80
CA GLN A 102 -28.73 0.93 19.93
C GLN A 102 -29.51 -0.36 19.68
N ALA A 103 -28.82 -1.49 19.44
CA ALA A 103 -29.45 -2.79 19.26
C ALA A 103 -30.11 -3.35 20.54
N ARG A 104 -29.74 -2.83 21.72
CA ARG A 104 -30.36 -3.19 23.01
C ARG A 104 -31.53 -2.30 23.41
N LEU A 105 -31.69 -1.15 22.75
CA LEU A 105 -32.75 -0.17 23.03
C LEU A 105 -33.88 -0.19 21.98
N ALA A 106 -33.78 -1.03 20.95
CA ALA A 106 -34.84 -1.34 19.99
C ALA A 106 -35.55 -2.66 20.35
#